data_AF-A0A8U0UQD9-F1
#
_entry.id   AF-A0A8U0UQD9-F1
#
_cell.length_a   1.000
_cell.length_b   1.000
_cell.length_c   1.000
_cell.angle_alpha   90.00
_cell.angle_beta   90.00
_cell.angle_gamma   90.00
#
_symmetry.space_group_name_H-M   'P 1'
#
loop_
_entity.id
_entity.type
_entity.pdbx_description
1 polymer ?
#
loop_
_entity_poly.entity_id
_entity_poly.type
_entity_poly.pdbx_seq_one_letter_code
_entity_poly.pdbx_strand_id
1 'polypeptide(L)'
;MDDEQPDSLEGWVPVRDDLFAEPERHQLRFLVAWNDAEAKFAVTCHDRTAQRRRREGSRPEPEPEPAASPPSWAGLLSAAGLRGAHRQLAALWPPLERCFPPLPPELDARAGGAWGLGLGLWAVVWPARAGPGDAVLQELCGRLERYLGEAASGCGGAAVRDALFPADGGAPDCESLRDFRDRALRARWTAAGARLRQVLQGHEKAQTMVALMNVYQEEDEAYQELVTGATMFFQYLLKPFRDMREVATLCKLSILKSLDEDNLGPKRIVALEKEAKEWTRQAEEAIVSIQDITVNYFKETVKALAGMQKQMEQDKKRFGQAAWATATPRLEKLKLMLARETLQLMRARELCLNHKRAEIHRKMEDLPEQEKNIDVVDELEIQYYEVQLELYEVKFEILKYEEILLITQLDSIKRLIKDKEEEVVYYDPCESPEELGALAGVAGLPGDQSAEVKELSRQCGRLESQRGRICARRARLRNRQDQCRENHRLRLQLAEESVKHFHQHHRIQVKRDKMKEEEQKKKEWINQERKKTLQRLRAFKEESIW
;
A
#
# COMPACT_ATOMS: atom_id res chain seq x y z
N MET A 1 14.24 -30.13 26.73
CA MET A 1 12.99 -30.55 26.11
C MET A 1 12.26 -29.26 25.85
N ASP A 2 12.50 -28.70 24.67
CA ASP A 2 11.80 -27.52 24.21
C ASP A 2 10.39 -28.00 23.87
N ASP A 3 9.39 -27.46 24.56
CA ASP A 3 7.98 -27.74 24.29
C ASP A 3 7.69 -27.33 22.85
N GLU A 4 7.48 -28.33 21.98
CA GLU A 4 6.94 -28.13 20.65
C GLU A 4 5.63 -27.36 20.77
N GLN A 5 5.65 -26.12 20.32
CA GLN A 5 4.49 -25.24 20.34
C GLN A 5 3.41 -25.89 19.44
N PRO A 6 2.24 -26.29 19.98
CA PRO A 6 1.26 -27.12 19.26
C PRO A 6 0.62 -26.42 18.06
N ASP A 7 0.87 -25.12 17.89
CA ASP A 7 0.42 -24.28 16.77
C ASP A 7 1.54 -23.99 15.75
N SER A 8 2.67 -24.71 15.79
CA SER A 8 3.74 -24.51 14.80
C SER A 8 3.28 -24.95 13.42
N LEU A 9 3.09 -23.97 12.52
CA LEU A 9 2.84 -24.18 11.10
C LEU A 9 4.14 -24.54 10.33
N GLU A 10 5.23 -24.88 11.02
CA GLU A 10 6.46 -25.33 10.37
C GLU A 10 6.19 -26.60 9.56
N GLY A 11 6.45 -26.54 8.24
CA GLY A 11 6.19 -27.63 7.30
C GLY A 11 4.83 -27.61 6.62
N TRP A 12 3.91 -26.72 7.02
CA TRP A 12 2.60 -26.57 6.36
C TRP A 12 2.67 -25.58 5.19
N VAL A 13 2.08 -25.95 4.05
CA VAL A 13 1.99 -25.12 2.85
C VAL A 13 0.53 -24.80 2.58
N PRO A 14 0.14 -23.52 2.42
CA PRO A 14 -1.24 -23.17 2.12
C PRO A 14 -1.54 -23.50 0.66
N VAL A 15 -2.71 -24.08 0.48
CA VAL A 15 -3.19 -24.67 -0.77
C VAL A 15 -4.28 -23.74 -1.30
N ARG A 16 -4.21 -23.34 -2.57
CA ARG A 16 -5.15 -22.34 -3.14
C ARG A 16 -6.61 -22.83 -3.09
N ASP A 17 -7.56 -21.91 -2.92
CA ASP A 17 -8.99 -22.28 -2.83
C ASP A 17 -9.58 -22.78 -4.17
N ASP A 18 -8.89 -22.53 -5.30
CA ASP A 18 -9.37 -22.77 -6.67
C ASP A 18 -8.67 -23.93 -7.43
N LEU A 19 -7.93 -24.79 -6.73
CA LEU A 19 -7.16 -25.90 -7.36
C LEU A 19 -7.97 -26.85 -8.23
N PHE A 20 -9.24 -27.03 -7.87
CA PHE A 20 -10.13 -27.97 -8.54
C PHE A 20 -11.06 -27.30 -9.54
N ALA A 21 -10.80 -26.03 -9.90
CA ALA A 21 -11.50 -25.38 -11.00
C ALA A 21 -11.17 -26.09 -12.33
N GLU A 22 -12.17 -26.25 -13.22
CA GLU A 22 -11.97 -26.97 -14.48
C GLU A 22 -10.84 -26.32 -15.32
N PRO A 23 -9.79 -27.07 -15.71
CA PRO A 23 -8.67 -26.50 -16.44
C PRO A 23 -9.11 -26.07 -17.85
N GLU A 24 -8.86 -24.80 -18.19
CA GLU A 24 -9.10 -24.28 -19.54
C GLU A 24 -8.29 -25.09 -20.59
N ARG A 25 -8.94 -25.50 -21.67
CA ARG A 25 -8.28 -26.23 -22.78
C ARG A 25 -7.50 -25.24 -23.66
N HIS A 26 -6.24 -25.00 -23.29
CA HIS A 26 -5.33 -24.16 -24.08
C HIS A 26 -4.82 -24.89 -25.33
N GLN A 27 -4.88 -24.23 -26.49
CA GLN A 27 -4.25 -24.73 -27.73
C GLN A 27 -2.79 -24.26 -27.78
N LEU A 28 -1.87 -25.17 -27.44
CA LEU A 28 -0.43 -24.91 -27.47
C LEU A 28 0.16 -25.20 -28.85
N ARG A 29 1.09 -24.34 -29.30
CA ARG A 29 1.92 -24.57 -30.48
C ARG A 29 3.39 -24.61 -30.06
N PHE A 30 4.09 -25.67 -30.42
CA PHE A 30 5.52 -25.82 -30.16
C PHE A 30 6.35 -25.52 -31.40
N LEU A 31 7.54 -24.93 -31.20
CA LEU A 31 8.62 -24.88 -32.18
C LEU A 31 9.89 -25.39 -31.52
N VAL A 32 10.62 -26.27 -32.20
CA VAL A 32 11.84 -26.90 -31.71
C VAL A 32 12.96 -26.64 -32.71
N ALA A 33 14.09 -26.13 -32.24
CA ALA A 33 15.29 -25.94 -33.03
C ALA A 33 16.50 -26.50 -32.30
N TRP A 34 17.51 -26.97 -33.04
CA TRP A 34 18.77 -27.40 -32.44
C TRP A 34 19.70 -26.20 -32.27
N ASN A 35 20.29 -26.06 -31.09
CA ASN A 35 21.31 -25.05 -30.78
C ASN A 35 22.69 -25.72 -30.73
N ASP A 36 23.51 -25.48 -31.75
CA ASP A 36 24.85 -26.05 -31.88
C ASP A 36 25.85 -25.57 -30.83
N ALA A 37 25.69 -24.35 -30.32
CA ALA A 37 26.60 -23.76 -29.34
C ALA A 37 26.46 -24.41 -27.95
N GLU A 38 25.23 -24.79 -27.58
CA GLU A 38 24.95 -25.43 -26.29
C GLU A 38 24.71 -26.94 -26.38
N ALA A 39 24.67 -27.51 -27.59
CA ALA A 39 24.29 -28.90 -27.84
C ALA A 39 22.95 -29.30 -27.18
N LYS A 40 21.95 -28.43 -27.32
CA LYS A 40 20.60 -28.59 -26.74
C LYS A 40 19.50 -28.23 -27.74
N PHE A 41 18.28 -28.67 -27.49
CA PHE A 41 17.09 -28.27 -28.21
C PHE A 41 16.49 -26.99 -27.62
N ALA A 42 16.41 -25.93 -28.40
CA ALA A 42 15.61 -24.75 -28.10
C ALA A 42 14.14 -25.07 -28.36
N VAL A 43 13.35 -25.22 -27.29
CA VAL A 43 11.91 -25.47 -27.36
C VAL A 43 11.17 -24.20 -26.98
N THR A 44 10.27 -23.76 -27.85
CA THR A 44 9.37 -22.64 -27.59
C THR A 44 7.93 -23.13 -27.65
N CYS A 45 7.09 -22.63 -26.75
CA CYS A 45 5.68 -22.95 -26.64
C CYS A 45 4.87 -21.66 -26.67
N HIS A 46 3.86 -21.59 -27.53
CA HIS A 46 2.93 -20.46 -27.63
C HIS A 46 1.51 -20.90 -27.34
N ASP A 47 0.82 -20.16 -26.48
CA ASP A 47 -0.61 -20.37 -26.28
C ASP A 47 -1.41 -19.56 -27.30
N ARG A 48 -2.00 -20.24 -28.28
CA ARG A 48 -2.82 -19.61 -29.31
C ARG A 48 -4.17 -19.10 -28.78
N THR A 49 -4.69 -19.68 -27.71
CA THR A 49 -5.94 -19.23 -27.08
C THR A 49 -5.73 -17.89 -26.38
N ALA A 50 -4.67 -17.77 -25.59
CA ALA A 50 -4.28 -16.50 -24.96
C ALA A 50 -3.89 -15.41 -25.99
N GLN A 51 -3.19 -15.77 -27.07
CA GLN A 51 -2.85 -14.81 -28.14
C GLN A 51 -4.07 -14.30 -28.91
N ARG A 52 -5.09 -15.15 -29.16
CA ARG A 52 -6.34 -14.72 -29.82
C ARG A 52 -7.15 -13.80 -28.93
N ARG A 53 -7.33 -14.14 -27.65
CA ARG A 53 -8.02 -13.28 -26.67
C ARG A 53 -7.39 -11.89 -26.58
N ARG A 54 -6.05 -11.79 -26.57
CA ARG A 54 -5.35 -10.48 -26.59
C ARG A 54 -5.51 -9.70 -27.90
N ARG A 55 -5.67 -10.37 -29.04
CA ARG A 55 -5.91 -9.72 -30.34
C ARG A 55 -7.35 -9.26 -30.52
N GLU A 56 -8.31 -9.97 -29.94
CA GLU A 56 -9.73 -9.62 -29.97
C GLU A 56 -10.10 -8.60 -28.87
N GLY A 57 -9.37 -8.61 -27.75
CA GLY A 57 -9.55 -7.71 -26.59
C GLY A 57 -8.82 -6.38 -26.67
N SER A 58 -8.65 -5.77 -27.86
CA SER A 58 -8.19 -4.38 -27.96
C SER A 58 -9.33 -3.41 -27.63
N ARG A 59 -9.68 -3.33 -26.33
CA ARG A 59 -10.46 -2.24 -25.75
C ARG A 59 -9.87 -1.93 -24.35
N PRO A 60 -9.54 -0.68 -24.02
CA PRO A 60 -8.85 -0.36 -22.79
C PRO A 60 -9.87 -0.19 -21.67
N GLU A 61 -9.83 -1.04 -20.65
CA GLU A 61 -10.19 -0.64 -19.29
C GLU A 61 -9.25 -1.31 -18.26
N PRO A 62 -9.05 -0.68 -17.09
CA PRO A 62 -7.93 -0.96 -16.21
C PRO A 62 -8.38 -1.64 -14.92
N GLU A 63 -8.06 -2.92 -14.73
CA GLU A 63 -7.78 -3.48 -13.40
C GLU A 63 -6.70 -4.58 -13.53
N PRO A 64 -5.71 -4.64 -12.61
CA PRO A 64 -4.67 -5.66 -12.65
C PRO A 64 -5.19 -6.95 -12.02
N GLU A 65 -5.69 -7.88 -12.84
CA GLU A 65 -5.82 -9.27 -12.42
C GLU A 65 -4.43 -9.87 -12.10
N PRO A 66 -4.34 -10.81 -11.14
CA PRO A 66 -3.05 -11.34 -10.71
C PRO A 66 -2.36 -12.04 -11.88
N ALA A 67 -1.20 -11.50 -12.27
CA ALA A 67 -0.20 -12.07 -13.17
C ALA A 67 -0.72 -13.17 -14.13
N ALA A 68 -1.49 -12.77 -15.15
CA ALA A 68 -1.85 -13.69 -16.23
C ALA A 68 -0.57 -14.35 -16.80
N SER A 69 -0.55 -15.67 -16.83
CA SER A 69 0.60 -16.47 -17.28
C SER A 69 1.13 -15.96 -18.64
N PRO A 70 2.47 -15.88 -18.84
CA PRO A 70 3.03 -15.36 -20.07
C PRO A 70 2.52 -16.16 -21.29
N PRO A 71 2.14 -15.51 -22.41
CA PRO A 71 1.53 -16.19 -23.57
C PRO A 71 2.51 -17.05 -24.37
N SER A 72 3.78 -17.08 -23.96
CA SER A 72 4.85 -17.83 -24.61
C SER A 72 5.93 -18.23 -23.62
N TRP A 73 6.41 -19.47 -23.73
CA TRP A 73 7.52 -20.03 -22.95
C TRP A 73 8.65 -20.45 -23.89
N ALA A 74 9.89 -20.35 -23.42
CA ALA A 74 11.07 -20.76 -24.17
C ALA A 74 12.09 -21.37 -23.21
N GLY A 75 12.75 -22.44 -23.62
CA GLY A 75 13.71 -23.16 -22.79
C GLY A 75 14.65 -24.01 -23.64
N LEU A 76 15.85 -24.27 -23.09
CA LEU A 76 16.86 -25.11 -23.72
C LEU A 76 16.89 -26.47 -23.02
N LEU A 77 16.54 -27.52 -23.74
CA LEU A 77 16.42 -28.88 -23.21
C LEU A 77 17.49 -29.78 -23.82
N SER A 78 18.23 -30.48 -22.96
CA SER A 78 19.14 -31.54 -23.40
C SER A 78 18.37 -32.77 -23.87
N ALA A 79 19.04 -33.68 -24.58
CA ALA A 79 18.46 -34.98 -24.96
C ALA A 79 17.98 -35.78 -23.73
N ALA A 80 18.74 -35.73 -22.63
CA ALA A 80 18.34 -36.31 -21.35
C ALA A 80 17.12 -35.61 -20.74
N GLY A 81 17.05 -34.27 -20.82
CA GLY A 81 15.90 -33.49 -20.37
C GLY A 81 14.61 -33.84 -21.11
N LEU A 82 14.67 -33.99 -22.44
CA LEU A 82 13.52 -34.43 -23.24
C LEU A 82 13.07 -35.86 -22.92
N ARG A 83 14.00 -36.79 -22.66
CA ARG A 83 13.66 -38.14 -22.21
C ARG A 83 13.03 -38.13 -20.81
N GLY A 84 13.49 -37.24 -19.93
CA GLY A 84 12.91 -37.00 -18.61
C GLY A 84 11.46 -36.52 -18.70
N ALA A 85 11.22 -35.46 -19.48
CA ALA A 85 9.89 -34.93 -19.75
C ALA A 85 8.99 -35.99 -20.40
N HIS A 86 9.51 -36.77 -21.36
CA HIS A 86 8.77 -37.88 -21.98
C HIS A 86 8.29 -38.91 -20.97
N ARG A 87 9.13 -39.35 -20.02
CA ARG A 87 8.73 -40.32 -18.98
C ARG A 87 7.59 -39.80 -18.12
N GLN A 88 7.64 -38.51 -17.75
CA GLN A 88 6.58 -37.87 -16.97
C GLN A 88 5.26 -37.81 -17.77
N LEU A 89 5.33 -37.39 -19.02
CA LEU A 89 4.15 -37.28 -19.89
C LEU A 89 3.57 -38.64 -20.28
N ALA A 90 4.41 -39.64 -20.52
CA ALA A 90 3.98 -41.01 -20.80
C ALA A 90 3.32 -41.68 -19.58
N ALA A 91 3.74 -41.34 -18.36
CA ALA A 91 3.05 -41.79 -17.15
C ALA A 91 1.63 -41.20 -17.03
N LEU A 92 1.42 -39.98 -17.52
CA LEU A 92 0.10 -39.31 -17.54
C LEU A 92 -0.76 -39.81 -18.72
N TRP A 93 -0.15 -40.11 -19.87
CA TRP A 93 -0.81 -40.60 -21.07
C TRP A 93 -0.04 -41.76 -21.70
N PRO A 94 -0.31 -43.02 -21.30
CA PRO A 94 0.41 -44.21 -21.77
C PRO A 94 0.52 -44.39 -23.30
N PRO A 95 -0.47 -43.98 -24.13
CA PRO A 95 -0.33 -44.05 -25.59
C PRO A 95 0.86 -43.25 -26.15
N LEU A 96 1.38 -42.28 -25.39
CA LEU A 96 2.50 -41.42 -25.79
C LEU A 96 3.85 -42.15 -25.84
N GLU A 97 3.99 -43.31 -25.16
CA GLU A 97 5.23 -44.12 -25.15
C GLU A 97 5.70 -44.49 -26.56
N ARG A 98 4.76 -44.75 -27.47
CA ARG A 98 5.06 -45.19 -28.84
C ARG A 98 5.35 -44.04 -29.80
N CYS A 99 5.08 -42.80 -29.38
CA CYS A 99 5.17 -41.62 -30.24
C CYS A 99 6.48 -40.84 -30.08
N PHE A 100 7.30 -41.17 -29.08
CA PHE A 100 8.55 -40.42 -28.83
C PHE A 100 9.61 -40.72 -29.89
N PRO A 101 10.16 -39.70 -30.57
CA PRO A 101 11.17 -39.91 -31.60
C PRO A 101 12.48 -40.40 -30.96
N PRO A 102 13.15 -41.43 -31.54
CA PRO A 102 14.41 -41.91 -31.01
C PRO A 102 15.48 -40.83 -31.13
N LEU A 103 16.08 -40.44 -30.00
CA LEU A 103 17.17 -39.46 -29.96
C LEU A 103 18.52 -40.15 -30.19
N PRO A 104 19.33 -39.71 -31.18
CA PRO A 104 20.64 -40.28 -31.46
C PRO A 104 21.57 -40.27 -30.23
N PRO A 105 22.32 -41.36 -29.96
CA PRO A 105 23.20 -41.46 -28.80
C PRO A 105 24.37 -40.46 -28.84
N GLU A 106 24.72 -39.95 -30.03
CA GLU A 106 25.75 -38.91 -30.19
C GLU A 106 25.37 -37.58 -29.51
N LEU A 107 24.07 -37.32 -29.32
CA LEU A 107 23.58 -36.10 -28.64
C LEU A 107 23.84 -36.13 -27.13
N ASP A 108 23.91 -37.32 -26.53
CA ASP A 108 24.20 -37.48 -25.10
C ASP A 108 25.70 -37.27 -24.80
N ALA A 109 26.57 -37.71 -25.72
CA ALA A 109 28.02 -37.54 -25.60
C ALA A 109 28.46 -36.07 -25.72
N ARG A 110 27.71 -35.25 -26.48
CA ARG A 110 28.00 -33.82 -26.68
C ARG A 110 27.44 -32.93 -25.57
N ALA A 111 26.40 -33.38 -24.87
CA ALA A 111 25.78 -32.70 -23.73
C ALA A 111 26.43 -33.06 -22.38
N GLY A 112 27.35 -34.05 -22.36
CA GLY A 112 28.11 -34.47 -21.18
C GLY A 112 29.13 -33.44 -20.74
N GLY A 113 28.66 -32.34 -20.15
CA GLY A 113 29.49 -31.52 -19.27
C GLY A 113 29.94 -32.37 -18.08
N ALA A 114 31.25 -32.61 -18.01
CA ALA A 114 32.03 -32.71 -16.78
C ALA A 114 31.27 -33.15 -15.52
N TRP A 115 31.09 -34.45 -15.31
CA TRP A 115 31.10 -34.95 -13.94
C TRP A 115 32.55 -34.89 -13.45
N GLY A 116 32.76 -34.18 -12.35
CA GLY A 116 34.07 -33.86 -11.81
C GLY A 116 34.95 -35.10 -11.62
N LEU A 117 36.12 -35.05 -12.25
CA LEU A 117 37.44 -35.61 -11.89
C LEU A 117 38.19 -35.99 -13.18
N GLY A 118 39.10 -35.11 -13.63
CA GLY A 118 40.19 -35.43 -14.57
C GLY A 118 39.95 -35.17 -16.06
N LEU A 119 39.95 -33.90 -16.48
CA LEU A 119 40.08 -33.53 -17.90
C LEU A 119 41.57 -33.58 -18.33
N GLY A 120 41.87 -34.32 -19.40
CA GLY A 120 43.13 -34.16 -20.15
C GLY A 120 43.55 -35.36 -21.00
N LEU A 121 43.25 -36.59 -20.58
CA LEU A 121 43.83 -37.79 -21.21
C LEU A 121 42.89 -38.55 -22.16
N TRP A 122 41.57 -38.41 -22.02
CA TRP A 122 40.61 -39.21 -22.81
C TRP A 122 40.26 -38.63 -24.19
N ALA A 123 40.51 -37.33 -24.41
CA ALA A 123 40.30 -36.69 -25.72
C ALA A 123 41.34 -37.10 -26.79
N VAL A 124 42.48 -37.67 -26.36
CA VAL A 124 43.53 -38.18 -27.25
C VAL A 124 43.27 -39.63 -27.69
N VAL A 125 42.46 -40.39 -26.93
CA VAL A 125 42.20 -41.82 -27.17
C VAL A 125 40.97 -42.05 -28.04
N TRP A 126 39.98 -41.14 -28.03
CA TRP A 126 38.76 -41.27 -28.83
C TRP A 126 38.49 -39.97 -29.60
N PRO A 127 38.72 -39.92 -30.93
CA PRO A 127 38.36 -38.75 -31.71
C PRO A 127 36.84 -38.54 -31.66
N ALA A 128 36.42 -37.29 -31.48
CA ALA A 128 35.02 -36.91 -31.46
C ALA A 128 34.31 -37.48 -32.71
N ARG A 129 33.31 -38.34 -32.52
CA ARG A 129 32.47 -38.81 -33.62
C ARG A 129 31.82 -37.61 -34.30
N ALA A 130 31.83 -37.57 -35.62
CA ALA A 130 31.10 -36.57 -36.39
C ALA A 130 29.63 -36.58 -35.93
N GLY A 131 29.12 -35.40 -35.56
CA GLY A 131 27.74 -35.26 -35.10
C GLY A 131 26.74 -35.57 -36.21
N PRO A 132 25.46 -35.81 -35.87
CA PRO A 132 24.41 -35.95 -36.87
C PRO A 132 24.35 -34.69 -37.76
N GLY A 133 24.22 -34.87 -39.07
CA GLY A 133 24.17 -33.75 -40.02
C GLY A 133 22.90 -32.92 -39.89
N ASP A 134 22.98 -31.64 -40.28
CA ASP A 134 21.92 -30.63 -40.08
C ASP A 134 20.53 -31.07 -40.58
N ALA A 135 20.47 -31.80 -41.70
CA ALA A 135 19.21 -32.32 -42.25
C ALA A 135 18.52 -33.33 -41.31
N VAL A 136 19.30 -34.18 -40.63
CA VAL A 136 18.77 -35.17 -39.67
C VAL A 136 18.28 -34.48 -38.40
N LEU A 137 18.98 -33.44 -37.96
CA LEU A 137 18.59 -32.62 -36.80
C LEU A 137 17.30 -31.83 -37.08
N GLN A 138 17.15 -31.26 -38.28
CA GLN A 138 15.92 -30.57 -38.67
C GLN A 138 14.71 -31.51 -38.72
N GLU A 139 14.87 -32.72 -39.26
CA GLU A 139 13.80 -33.71 -39.26
C GLU A 139 13.42 -34.14 -37.83
N LEU A 140 14.41 -34.33 -36.96
CA LEU A 140 14.19 -34.66 -35.56
C LEU A 140 13.42 -33.56 -34.82
N CYS A 141 13.80 -32.29 -35.02
CA CYS A 141 13.08 -31.13 -34.49
C CYS A 141 11.61 -31.12 -34.94
N GLY A 142 11.33 -31.36 -36.23
CA GLY A 142 9.96 -31.42 -36.74
C GLY A 142 9.14 -32.61 -36.21
N ARG A 143 9.79 -33.72 -35.84
CA ARG A 143 9.14 -34.86 -35.15
C ARG A 143 8.85 -34.54 -33.68
N LEU A 144 9.77 -33.86 -33.00
CA LEU A 144 9.59 -33.41 -31.62
C LEU A 144 8.45 -32.38 -31.49
N GLU A 145 8.33 -31.45 -32.43
CA GLU A 145 7.19 -30.49 -32.47
C GLU A 145 5.84 -31.20 -32.53
N ARG A 146 5.71 -32.21 -33.38
CA ARG A 146 4.47 -33.01 -33.51
C ARG A 146 4.18 -33.80 -32.24
N TYR A 147 5.21 -34.46 -31.71
CA TYR A 147 5.11 -35.19 -30.44
C TYR A 147 4.62 -34.31 -29.29
N LEU A 148 5.16 -33.10 -29.14
CA LEU A 148 4.74 -32.18 -28.08
C LEU A 148 3.31 -31.65 -28.29
N GLY A 149 2.88 -31.48 -29.55
CA GLY A 149 1.49 -31.15 -29.87
C GLY A 149 0.50 -32.27 -29.51
N GLU A 150 0.87 -33.52 -29.78
CA GLU A 150 0.08 -34.70 -29.38
C GLU A 150 0.06 -34.86 -27.85
N ALA A 151 1.21 -34.68 -27.20
CA ALA A 151 1.32 -34.70 -25.75
C ALA A 151 0.43 -33.65 -25.08
N ALA A 152 0.37 -32.43 -25.62
CA ALA A 152 -0.49 -31.37 -25.08
C ALA A 152 -1.98 -31.67 -25.25
N SER A 153 -2.33 -32.41 -26.31
CA SER A 153 -3.71 -32.82 -26.58
C SER A 153 -4.17 -33.97 -25.66
N GLY A 154 -3.25 -34.88 -25.30
CA GLY A 154 -3.53 -36.05 -24.45
C GLY A 154 -3.35 -35.81 -22.95
N CYS A 155 -2.28 -35.13 -22.54
CA CYS A 155 -1.92 -34.87 -21.13
C CYS A 155 -2.48 -33.53 -20.60
N GLY A 156 -2.97 -32.67 -21.49
CA GLY A 156 -3.33 -31.29 -21.17
C GLY A 156 -2.14 -30.33 -21.26
N GLY A 157 -2.43 -29.07 -21.62
CA GLY A 157 -1.40 -28.06 -21.86
C GLY A 157 -0.57 -27.70 -20.61
N ALA A 158 -1.18 -27.67 -19.43
CA ALA A 158 -0.50 -27.37 -18.17
C ALA A 158 0.58 -28.42 -17.85
N ALA A 159 0.23 -29.71 -17.90
CA ALA A 159 1.16 -30.81 -17.63
C ALA A 159 2.37 -30.82 -18.59
N VAL A 160 2.16 -30.51 -19.87
CA VAL A 160 3.26 -30.39 -20.85
C VAL A 160 4.15 -29.17 -20.58
N ARG A 161 3.57 -28.04 -20.15
CA ARG A 161 4.37 -26.88 -19.75
C ARG A 161 5.22 -27.20 -18.53
N ASP A 162 4.64 -27.81 -17.51
CA ASP A 162 5.34 -28.08 -16.24
C ASP A 162 6.48 -29.09 -16.43
N ALA A 163 6.29 -30.08 -17.31
CA ALA A 163 7.33 -31.05 -17.66
C ALA A 163 8.49 -30.46 -18.50
N LEU A 164 8.24 -29.41 -19.30
CA LEU A 164 9.24 -28.80 -20.19
C LEU A 164 9.88 -27.52 -19.62
N PHE A 165 9.11 -26.77 -18.83
CA PHE A 165 9.45 -25.47 -18.28
C PHE A 165 9.08 -25.44 -16.78
N PRO A 166 9.72 -26.26 -15.93
CA PRO A 166 9.49 -26.19 -14.49
C PRO A 166 9.80 -24.76 -14.02
N ALA A 167 8.85 -24.12 -13.33
CA ALA A 167 9.06 -22.78 -12.80
C ALA A 167 10.07 -22.81 -11.63
N ASP A 168 10.97 -21.82 -11.55
CA ASP A 168 11.94 -21.66 -10.43
C ASP A 168 11.29 -21.17 -9.11
N GLY A 169 9.97 -21.27 -8.98
CA GLY A 169 9.21 -20.95 -7.77
C GLY A 169 8.21 -22.08 -7.48
N GLY A 170 7.88 -22.29 -6.21
CA GLY A 170 7.09 -23.44 -5.72
C GLY A 170 5.82 -23.77 -6.52
N ALA A 171 5.30 -24.97 -6.28
CA ALA A 171 4.19 -25.55 -7.03
C ALA A 171 3.05 -24.53 -7.32
N PRO A 172 2.50 -24.49 -8.55
CA PRO A 172 1.46 -23.51 -8.96
C PRO A 172 0.17 -23.55 -8.11
N ASP A 173 0.05 -24.62 -7.32
CA ASP A 173 -1.02 -25.01 -6.43
C ASP A 173 -0.91 -24.38 -5.02
N CYS A 174 0.27 -23.86 -4.68
CA CYS A 174 0.58 -23.35 -3.35
C CYS A 174 0.53 -21.82 -3.34
N GLU A 175 -0.16 -21.27 -2.33
CA GLU A 175 -0.14 -19.84 -2.09
C GLU A 175 1.10 -19.43 -1.25
N SER A 176 1.53 -18.19 -1.36
CA SER A 176 2.47 -17.61 -0.39
C SER A 176 1.85 -17.59 1.01
N LEU A 177 2.58 -18.11 2.02
CA LEU A 177 2.19 -18.03 3.44
C LEU A 177 1.85 -16.60 3.88
N ARG A 178 2.50 -15.60 3.28
CA ARG A 178 2.24 -14.19 3.57
C ARG A 178 0.85 -13.76 3.13
N ASP A 179 0.46 -14.16 1.92
CA ASP A 179 -0.79 -13.77 1.28
C ASP A 179 -1.97 -14.50 1.93
N PHE A 180 -1.78 -15.78 2.26
CA PHE A 180 -2.73 -16.55 3.05
C PHE A 180 -2.98 -15.90 4.43
N ARG A 181 -1.92 -15.52 5.15
CA ARG A 181 -2.03 -14.84 6.45
C ARG A 181 -2.71 -13.47 6.34
N ASP A 182 -2.39 -12.67 5.31
CA ASP A 182 -3.08 -11.39 5.07
C ASP A 182 -4.58 -11.62 4.86
N ARG A 183 -4.94 -12.55 3.97
CA ARG A 183 -6.34 -12.87 3.66
C ARG A 183 -7.07 -13.38 4.90
N ALA A 184 -6.49 -14.30 5.66
CA ALA A 184 -7.09 -14.88 6.85
C ALA A 184 -7.33 -13.83 7.95
N LEU A 185 -6.33 -12.99 8.24
CA LEU A 185 -6.46 -11.92 9.24
C LEU A 185 -7.46 -10.85 8.79
N ARG A 186 -7.44 -10.49 7.51
CA ARG A 186 -8.41 -9.57 6.91
C ARG A 186 -9.83 -10.13 6.99
N ALA A 187 -10.03 -11.41 6.66
CA ALA A 187 -11.32 -12.08 6.75
C ALA A 187 -11.85 -12.14 8.19
N ARG A 188 -10.97 -12.41 9.16
CA ARG A 188 -11.33 -12.38 10.59
C ARG A 188 -11.77 -10.97 11.01
N TRP A 189 -11.04 -9.93 10.60
CA TRP A 189 -11.38 -8.55 10.90
C TRP A 189 -12.70 -8.11 10.23
N THR A 190 -12.92 -8.46 8.96
CA THR A 190 -14.17 -8.14 8.25
C THR A 190 -15.36 -8.89 8.84
N ALA A 191 -15.18 -10.15 9.26
CA ALA A 191 -16.18 -10.93 9.98
C ALA A 191 -16.56 -10.28 11.33
N ALA A 192 -15.57 -9.85 12.13
CA ALA A 192 -15.83 -9.13 13.38
C ALA A 192 -16.59 -7.81 13.13
N GLY A 193 -16.26 -7.08 12.06
CA GLY A 193 -17.00 -5.89 11.65
C GLY A 193 -18.41 -6.17 11.11
N ALA A 194 -18.64 -7.35 10.53
CA ALA A 194 -19.99 -7.80 10.16
C ALA A 194 -20.81 -8.15 11.41
N ARG A 195 -20.21 -8.85 12.39
CA ARG A 195 -20.85 -9.17 13.67
C ARG A 195 -21.28 -7.90 14.42
N LEU A 196 -20.41 -6.91 14.56
CA LEU A 196 -20.77 -5.63 15.20
C LEU A 196 -21.95 -4.94 14.50
N ARG A 197 -21.97 -4.92 13.17
CA ARG A 197 -23.10 -4.36 12.40
C ARG A 197 -24.40 -5.14 12.60
N GLN A 198 -24.32 -6.47 12.72
CA GLN A 198 -25.47 -7.31 12.99
C GLN A 198 -26.05 -7.03 14.38
N VAL A 199 -25.21 -6.89 15.40
CA VAL A 199 -25.65 -6.54 16.77
C VAL A 199 -26.31 -5.15 16.79
N LEU A 200 -25.73 -4.17 16.08
CA LEU A 200 -26.30 -2.82 15.95
C LEU A 200 -27.72 -2.83 15.33
N GLN A 201 -27.99 -3.71 14.36
CA GLN A 201 -29.35 -3.89 13.81
C GLN A 201 -30.32 -4.48 14.84
N GLY A 202 -29.83 -5.18 15.86
CA GLY A 202 -30.63 -5.73 16.96
C GLY A 202 -31.33 -4.66 17.82
N HIS A 203 -30.87 -3.41 17.79
CA HIS A 203 -31.45 -2.32 18.58
C HIS A 203 -32.92 -2.04 18.22
N GLU A 204 -33.32 -2.25 16.96
CA GLU A 204 -34.70 -2.06 16.50
C GLU A 204 -35.66 -3.07 17.15
N LYS A 205 -35.17 -4.28 17.43
CA LYS A 205 -35.95 -5.38 18.00
C LYS A 205 -36.09 -5.27 19.52
N ALA A 206 -35.18 -4.58 20.19
CA ALA A 206 -35.23 -4.36 21.63
C ALA A 206 -36.25 -3.27 21.99
N GLN A 207 -37.43 -3.68 22.51
CA GLN A 207 -38.50 -2.76 22.91
C GLN A 207 -38.42 -2.34 24.39
N THR A 208 -37.74 -3.11 25.23
CA THR A 208 -37.57 -2.85 26.67
C THR A 208 -36.15 -2.41 26.98
N MET A 209 -36.00 -1.57 28.01
CA MET A 209 -34.69 -1.09 28.46
C MET A 209 -33.76 -2.25 28.86
N VAL A 210 -34.28 -3.29 29.50
CA VAL A 210 -33.50 -4.49 29.88
C VAL A 210 -32.96 -5.23 28.65
N ALA A 211 -33.80 -5.44 27.63
CA ALA A 211 -33.37 -6.08 26.38
C ALA A 211 -32.31 -5.24 25.67
N LEU A 212 -32.43 -3.91 25.72
CA LEU A 212 -31.45 -3.00 25.14
C LEU A 212 -30.11 -3.01 25.91
N MET A 213 -30.13 -3.15 27.23
CA MET A 213 -28.90 -3.30 28.03
C MET A 213 -28.13 -4.56 27.65
N ASN A 214 -28.83 -5.66 27.39
CA ASN A 214 -28.18 -6.89 26.91
C ASN A 214 -27.56 -6.68 25.52
N VAL A 215 -28.27 -6.04 24.60
CA VAL A 215 -27.73 -5.69 23.27
C VAL A 215 -26.50 -4.80 23.39
N TYR A 216 -26.51 -3.83 24.30
CA TYR A 216 -25.37 -2.95 24.57
C TYR A 216 -24.14 -3.69 25.10
N GLN A 217 -24.34 -4.73 25.92
CA GLN A 217 -23.26 -5.59 26.38
C GLN A 217 -22.68 -6.41 25.21
N GLU A 218 -23.55 -7.01 24.39
CA GLU A 218 -23.13 -7.74 23.18
C GLU A 218 -22.40 -6.82 22.18
N GLU A 219 -22.83 -5.56 22.07
CA GLU A 219 -22.22 -4.53 21.22
C GLU A 219 -20.81 -4.16 21.70
N ASP A 220 -20.62 -4.01 23.02
CA ASP A 220 -19.33 -3.74 23.63
C ASP A 220 -18.36 -4.93 23.42
N GLU A 221 -18.85 -6.17 23.56
CA GLU A 221 -18.08 -7.39 23.28
C GLU A 221 -17.70 -7.51 21.79
N ALA A 222 -18.65 -7.28 20.89
CA ALA A 222 -18.41 -7.27 19.45
C ALA A 222 -17.42 -6.18 19.02
N TYR A 223 -17.46 -5.02 19.68
CA TYR A 223 -16.48 -3.97 19.46
C TYR A 223 -15.08 -4.39 19.93
N GLN A 224 -14.95 -5.04 21.10
CA GLN A 224 -13.65 -5.55 21.56
C GLN A 224 -13.07 -6.62 20.62
N GLU A 225 -13.91 -7.50 20.07
CA GLU A 225 -13.49 -8.47 19.05
C GLU A 225 -13.01 -7.78 17.76
N LEU A 226 -13.72 -6.75 17.31
CA LEU A 226 -13.31 -5.95 16.16
C LEU A 226 -11.96 -5.27 16.42
N VAL A 227 -11.77 -4.64 17.58
CA VAL A 227 -10.50 -4.00 17.95
C VAL A 227 -9.37 -5.03 18.03
N THR A 228 -9.63 -6.21 18.58
CA THR A 228 -8.65 -7.31 18.66
C THR A 228 -8.27 -7.79 17.25
N GLY A 229 -9.24 -8.07 16.39
CA GLY A 229 -9.02 -8.49 15.01
C GLY A 229 -8.27 -7.44 14.19
N ALA A 230 -8.66 -6.17 14.32
CA ALA A 230 -7.98 -5.05 13.69
C ALA A 230 -6.52 -4.95 14.21
N THR A 231 -6.32 -5.04 15.52
CA THR A 231 -4.98 -4.96 16.13
C THR A 231 -4.07 -6.05 15.57
N MET A 232 -4.52 -7.30 15.51
CA MET A 232 -3.74 -8.41 14.94
C MET A 232 -3.40 -8.17 13.46
N PHE A 233 -4.38 -7.75 12.65
CA PHE A 233 -4.18 -7.48 11.22
C PHE A 233 -3.21 -6.31 10.98
N PHE A 234 -3.43 -5.17 11.62
CA PHE A 234 -2.60 -3.99 11.44
C PHE A 234 -1.19 -4.17 12.04
N GLN A 235 -1.03 -4.92 13.14
CA GLN A 235 0.30 -5.28 13.65
C GLN A 235 1.07 -6.17 12.67
N TYR A 236 0.39 -7.12 12.02
CA TYR A 236 0.97 -7.95 10.97
C TYR A 236 1.44 -7.09 9.78
N LEU A 237 0.59 -6.16 9.31
CA LEU A 237 0.95 -5.23 8.23
C LEU A 237 2.12 -4.30 8.60
N LEU A 238 2.21 -3.86 9.86
CA LEU A 238 3.27 -2.97 10.32
C LEU A 238 4.64 -3.66 10.43
N LYS A 239 4.66 -4.99 10.64
CA LYS A 239 5.89 -5.73 10.96
C LYS A 239 6.99 -5.57 9.91
N PRO A 240 6.77 -5.78 8.60
CA PRO A 240 7.81 -5.62 7.58
C PRO A 240 8.41 -4.22 7.53
N PHE A 241 7.60 -3.18 7.75
CA PHE A 241 8.08 -1.79 7.72
C PHE A 241 8.86 -1.42 8.99
N ARG A 242 8.47 -1.96 10.15
CA ARG A 242 9.25 -1.81 11.39
C ARG A 242 10.63 -2.46 11.25
N ASP A 243 10.65 -3.67 10.72
CA ASP A 243 11.88 -4.42 10.48
C ASP A 243 12.76 -3.69 9.45
N MET A 244 12.17 -3.21 8.34
CA MET A 244 12.88 -2.41 7.33
C MET A 244 13.49 -1.14 7.91
N ARG A 245 12.74 -0.40 8.74
CA ARG A 245 13.23 0.81 9.42
C ARG A 245 14.40 0.49 10.34
N GLU A 246 14.31 -0.61 11.10
CA GLU A 246 15.36 -1.06 12.02
C GLU A 246 16.62 -1.47 11.26
N VAL A 247 16.50 -2.34 10.25
CA VAL A 247 17.61 -2.78 9.39
C VAL A 247 18.27 -1.58 8.71
N ALA A 248 17.49 -0.71 8.07
CA ALA A 248 18.02 0.46 7.38
C ALA A 248 18.78 1.40 8.34
N THR A 249 18.26 1.61 9.55
CA THR A 249 18.93 2.42 10.57
C THR A 249 20.23 1.78 11.03
N LEU A 250 20.25 0.46 11.27
CA LEU A 250 21.44 -0.28 11.66
C LEU A 250 22.51 -0.29 10.57
N CYS A 251 22.13 -0.57 9.32
CA CYS A 251 23.03 -0.52 8.16
C CYS A 251 23.64 0.87 7.99
N LYS A 252 22.83 1.93 8.07
CA LYS A 252 23.31 3.32 8.04
C LYS A 252 24.31 3.60 9.16
N LEU A 253 24.00 3.21 10.40
CA LEU A 253 24.89 3.41 11.54
C LEU A 253 26.21 2.66 11.37
N SER A 254 26.18 1.43 10.83
CA SER A 254 27.38 0.65 10.53
C SER A 254 28.25 1.35 9.48
N ILE A 255 27.63 1.94 8.44
CA ILE A 255 28.35 2.70 7.42
C ILE A 255 28.99 3.95 8.02
N LEU A 256 28.26 4.71 8.83
CA LEU A 256 28.81 5.91 9.48
C LEU A 256 30.01 5.57 10.39
N LYS A 257 29.93 4.48 11.15
CA LYS A 257 31.07 3.99 11.94
C LYS A 257 32.27 3.66 11.06
N SER A 258 32.07 2.95 9.94
CA SER A 258 33.18 2.66 9.01
C SER A 258 33.78 3.93 8.39
N LEU A 259 32.97 4.96 8.15
CA LEU A 259 33.47 6.24 7.64
C LEU A 259 34.31 7.00 8.68
N ASP A 260 34.00 6.84 9.96
CA ASP A 260 34.70 7.50 11.07
C ASP A 260 35.95 6.75 11.53
N GLU A 261 35.91 5.41 11.56
CA GLU A 261 36.93 4.56 12.17
C GLU A 261 37.94 3.98 11.15
N ASP A 262 37.52 3.72 9.90
CA ASP A 262 38.36 3.04 8.91
C ASP A 262 39.13 4.02 8.01
N ASN A 263 40.38 3.67 7.68
CA ASN A 263 41.18 4.40 6.69
C ASN A 263 40.74 4.03 5.26
N LEU A 264 39.66 4.64 4.78
CA LEU A 264 39.05 4.33 3.49
C LEU A 264 39.56 5.23 2.35
N GLY A 265 39.67 4.66 1.15
CA GLY A 265 40.00 5.43 -0.06
C GLY A 265 38.84 6.33 -0.52
N PRO A 266 39.11 7.43 -1.25
CA PRO A 266 38.10 8.44 -1.61
C PRO A 266 36.93 7.87 -2.43
N LYS A 267 37.20 6.90 -3.31
CA LYS A 267 36.15 6.22 -4.09
C LYS A 267 35.21 5.39 -3.20
N ARG A 268 35.72 4.78 -2.13
CA ARG A 268 34.94 3.98 -1.18
C ARG A 268 34.11 4.88 -0.27
N ILE A 269 34.67 6.00 0.17
CA ILE A 269 33.94 7.02 0.96
C ILE A 269 32.71 7.49 0.19
N VAL A 270 32.87 7.94 -1.06
CA VAL A 270 31.73 8.40 -1.89
C VAL A 270 30.69 7.30 -2.11
N ALA A 271 31.12 6.05 -2.30
CA ALA A 271 30.21 4.92 -2.44
C ALA A 271 29.40 4.66 -1.16
N LEU A 272 30.05 4.69 0.01
CA LEU A 272 29.42 4.51 1.31
C LEU A 272 28.49 5.66 1.67
N GLU A 273 28.85 6.90 1.35
CA GLU A 273 27.96 8.06 1.51
C GLU A 273 26.69 7.91 0.68
N LYS A 274 26.82 7.43 -0.57
CA LYS A 274 25.66 7.15 -1.42
C LYS A 274 24.80 6.02 -0.84
N GLU A 275 25.43 4.96 -0.33
CA GLU A 275 24.74 3.86 0.32
C GLU A 275 24.01 4.31 1.60
N ALA A 276 24.63 5.15 2.43
CA ALA A 276 24.00 5.71 3.63
C ALA A 276 22.79 6.59 3.30
N LYS A 277 22.83 7.35 2.20
CA LYS A 277 21.68 8.12 1.70
C LYS A 277 20.54 7.19 1.27
N GLU A 278 20.86 6.10 0.58
CA GLU A 278 19.87 5.10 0.16
C GLU A 278 19.20 4.42 1.36
N TRP A 279 19.98 4.00 2.37
CA TRP A 279 19.41 3.48 3.62
C TRP A 279 18.56 4.52 4.35
N THR A 280 18.94 5.80 4.30
CA THR A 280 18.10 6.88 4.86
C THR A 280 16.76 6.97 4.14
N ARG A 281 16.75 6.93 2.80
CA ARG A 281 15.53 6.93 1.98
C ARG A 281 14.62 5.76 2.33
N GLN A 282 15.17 4.54 2.41
CA GLN A 282 14.39 3.35 2.75
C GLN A 282 13.81 3.41 4.17
N ALA A 283 14.55 3.95 5.14
CA ALA A 283 14.03 4.17 6.49
C ALA A 283 12.88 5.19 6.51
N GLU A 284 12.99 6.27 5.75
CA GLU A 284 11.94 7.29 5.61
C GLU A 284 10.68 6.71 4.96
N GLU A 285 10.80 5.96 3.86
CA GLU A 285 9.67 5.30 3.19
C GLU A 285 8.96 4.29 4.09
N ALA A 286 9.72 3.55 4.90
CA ALA A 286 9.18 2.65 5.90
C ALA A 286 8.42 3.43 7.00
N ILE A 287 8.93 4.58 7.44
CA ILE A 287 8.24 5.45 8.42
C ILE A 287 6.91 5.97 7.86
N VAL A 288 6.87 6.43 6.60
CA VAL A 288 5.63 6.89 5.96
C VAL A 288 4.60 5.76 5.91
N SER A 289 5.03 4.57 5.48
CA SER A 289 4.16 3.39 5.42
C SER A 289 3.62 3.02 6.81
N ILE A 290 4.45 3.07 7.86
CA ILE A 290 4.02 2.85 9.25
C ILE A 290 2.95 3.86 9.66
N GLN A 291 3.15 5.14 9.35
CA GLN A 291 2.21 6.20 9.70
C GLN A 291 0.87 6.02 8.98
N ASP A 292 0.88 5.73 7.68
CA ASP A 292 -0.34 5.53 6.89
C ASP A 292 -1.14 4.31 7.36
N ILE A 293 -0.47 3.19 7.66
CA ILE A 293 -1.11 2.00 8.22
C ILE A 293 -1.72 2.32 9.60
N THR A 294 -1.03 3.12 10.42
CA THR A 294 -1.52 3.55 11.74
C THR A 294 -2.75 4.46 11.63
N VAL A 295 -2.78 5.37 10.65
CA VAL A 295 -3.97 6.20 10.36
C VAL A 295 -5.15 5.32 9.95
N ASN A 296 -4.93 4.31 9.12
CA ASN A 296 -5.97 3.38 8.69
C ASN A 296 -6.54 2.57 9.86
N TYR A 297 -5.70 2.09 10.78
CA TYR A 297 -6.15 1.42 12.01
C TYR A 297 -7.12 2.31 12.81
N PHE A 298 -6.68 3.51 13.17
CA PHE A 298 -7.52 4.41 13.98
C PHE A 298 -8.76 4.90 13.22
N LYS A 299 -8.70 5.01 11.90
CA LYS A 299 -9.85 5.39 11.06
C LYS A 299 -10.97 4.36 11.19
N GLU A 300 -10.64 3.07 11.17
CA GLU A 300 -11.63 2.00 11.25
C GLU A 300 -12.18 1.84 12.68
N THR A 301 -11.35 1.97 13.72
CA THR A 301 -11.83 1.93 15.13
C THR A 301 -12.74 3.12 15.46
N VAL A 302 -12.35 4.34 15.07
CA VAL A 302 -13.15 5.56 15.25
C VAL A 302 -14.47 5.45 14.49
N LYS A 303 -14.46 4.90 13.27
CA LYS A 303 -15.68 4.70 12.47
C LYS A 303 -16.67 3.76 13.17
N ALA A 304 -16.18 2.66 13.75
CA ALA A 304 -17.00 1.75 14.54
C ALA A 304 -17.60 2.45 15.78
N LEU A 305 -16.77 3.12 16.60
CA LEU A 305 -17.24 3.88 17.77
C LEU A 305 -18.24 4.98 17.43
N ALA A 306 -18.02 5.71 16.34
CA ALA A 306 -18.95 6.75 15.89
C ALA A 306 -20.30 6.16 15.47
N GLY A 307 -20.29 4.96 14.86
CA GLY A 307 -21.51 4.20 14.57
C GLY A 307 -22.28 3.83 15.84
N MET A 308 -21.59 3.25 16.82
CA MET A 308 -22.16 2.89 18.12
C MET A 308 -22.76 4.10 18.85
N GLN A 309 -22.01 5.20 18.94
CA GLN A 309 -22.49 6.44 19.57
C GLN A 309 -23.73 6.98 18.87
N LYS A 310 -23.73 7.01 17.53
CA LYS A 310 -24.87 7.49 16.74
C LYS A 310 -26.12 6.66 17.01
N GLN A 311 -25.98 5.35 17.10
CA GLN A 311 -27.08 4.45 17.41
C GLN A 311 -27.63 4.70 18.82
N MET A 312 -26.76 4.83 19.82
CA MET A 312 -27.17 5.13 21.18
C MET A 312 -27.87 6.49 21.33
N GLU A 313 -27.45 7.52 20.58
CA GLU A 313 -28.13 8.82 20.55
C GLU A 313 -29.52 8.74 19.88
N GLN A 314 -29.74 7.78 18.99
CA GLN A 314 -31.08 7.48 18.47
C GLN A 314 -31.94 6.75 19.50
N ASP A 315 -31.35 5.79 20.22
CA ASP A 315 -32.04 5.07 21.30
C ASP A 315 -32.46 6.01 22.43
N LYS A 316 -31.64 7.01 22.76
CA LYS A 316 -31.99 8.06 23.73
C LYS A 316 -33.32 8.75 23.42
N LYS A 317 -33.68 8.87 22.14
CA LYS A 317 -34.96 9.48 21.72
C LYS A 317 -36.14 8.54 21.87
N ARG A 318 -35.90 7.22 21.93
CA ARG A 318 -36.94 6.18 22.03
C ARG A 318 -37.40 5.95 23.46
N PHE A 319 -36.54 6.19 24.46
CA PHE A 319 -36.82 5.92 25.86
C PHE A 319 -37.01 7.20 26.69
N GLY A 320 -37.90 7.14 27.68
CA GLY A 320 -38.10 8.25 28.63
C GLY A 320 -36.89 8.46 29.54
N GLN A 321 -36.78 9.67 30.11
CA GLN A 321 -35.60 10.11 30.89
C GLN A 321 -35.27 9.19 32.07
N ALA A 322 -36.27 8.68 32.79
CA ALA A 322 -36.07 7.76 33.92
C ALA A 322 -35.51 6.40 33.49
N ALA A 323 -36.02 5.81 32.42
CA ALA A 323 -35.50 4.56 31.88
C ALA A 323 -34.07 4.75 31.33
N TRP A 324 -33.84 5.86 30.62
CA TRP A 324 -32.54 6.19 30.01
C TRP A 324 -31.43 6.48 31.02
N ALA A 325 -31.76 6.83 32.27
CA ALA A 325 -30.77 7.04 33.32
C ALA A 325 -29.82 5.83 33.47
N THR A 326 -30.34 4.60 33.30
CA THR A 326 -29.56 3.35 33.33
C THR A 326 -28.52 3.27 32.21
N ALA A 327 -28.85 3.76 31.01
CA ALA A 327 -27.98 3.72 29.82
C ALA A 327 -26.98 4.89 29.76
N THR A 328 -27.23 5.96 30.53
CA THR A 328 -26.46 7.21 30.47
C THR A 328 -24.95 7.02 30.74
N PRO A 329 -24.53 6.22 31.75
CA PRO A 329 -23.11 5.98 32.00
C PRO A 329 -22.37 5.34 30.82
N ARG A 330 -23.04 4.43 30.08
CA ARG A 330 -22.46 3.80 28.88
C ARG A 330 -22.29 4.83 27.76
N LEU A 331 -23.27 5.71 27.53
CA LEU A 331 -23.15 6.76 26.52
C LEU A 331 -22.01 7.74 26.85
N GLU A 332 -21.85 8.12 28.12
CA GLU A 332 -20.73 8.94 28.57
C GLU A 332 -19.38 8.24 28.34
N LYS A 333 -19.28 6.94 28.66
CA LYS A 333 -18.09 6.12 28.40
C LYS A 333 -17.77 6.05 26.90
N LEU A 334 -18.76 5.81 26.04
CA LEU A 334 -18.56 5.77 24.57
C LEU A 334 -18.09 7.11 24.01
N LYS A 335 -18.66 8.23 24.48
CA LYS A 335 -18.20 9.58 24.10
C LYS A 335 -16.74 9.80 24.47
N LEU A 336 -16.33 9.38 25.66
CA LEU A 336 -14.95 9.47 26.12
C LEU A 336 -14.01 8.60 25.28
N MET A 337 -14.39 7.35 25.00
CA MET A 337 -13.60 6.44 24.16
C MET A 337 -13.44 6.99 22.75
N LEU A 338 -14.54 7.47 22.14
CA LEU A 338 -14.50 8.08 20.81
C LEU A 338 -13.60 9.33 20.78
N ALA A 339 -13.69 10.20 21.79
CA ALA A 339 -12.85 11.39 21.87
C ALA A 339 -11.36 11.03 21.98
N ARG A 340 -11.01 9.98 22.75
CA ARG A 340 -9.63 9.48 22.87
C ARG A 340 -9.12 8.88 21.57
N GLU A 341 -9.87 7.98 20.95
CA GLU A 341 -9.49 7.33 19.69
C GLU A 341 -9.38 8.35 18.54
N THR A 342 -10.31 9.30 18.46
CA THR A 342 -10.26 10.35 17.43
C THR A 342 -9.06 11.27 17.63
N LEU A 343 -8.70 11.57 18.88
CA LEU A 343 -7.48 12.32 19.18
C LEU A 343 -6.22 11.58 18.69
N GLN A 344 -6.14 10.25 18.86
CA GLN A 344 -5.03 9.46 18.32
C GLN A 344 -5.03 9.45 16.79
N LEU A 345 -6.19 9.30 16.15
CA LEU A 345 -6.32 9.42 14.69
C LEU A 345 -5.80 10.76 14.18
N MET A 346 -6.21 11.86 14.82
CA MET A 346 -5.78 13.20 14.39
C MET A 346 -4.28 13.42 14.61
N ARG A 347 -3.70 12.92 15.71
CA ARG A 347 -2.25 12.97 15.94
C ARG A 347 -1.47 12.16 14.91
N ALA A 348 -1.96 10.98 14.54
CA ALA A 348 -1.36 10.17 13.47
C ALA A 348 -1.43 10.91 12.11
N ARG A 349 -2.58 11.52 11.78
CA ARG A 349 -2.72 12.34 10.57
C ARG A 349 -1.81 13.57 10.57
N GLU A 350 -1.64 14.22 11.71
CA GLU A 350 -0.71 15.35 11.85
C GLU A 350 0.73 14.95 11.51
N LEU A 351 1.17 13.74 11.91
CA LEU A 351 2.49 13.23 11.54
C LEU A 351 2.62 13.02 10.02
N CYS A 352 1.64 12.38 9.38
CA CYS A 352 1.63 12.20 7.92
C CYS A 352 1.69 13.55 7.18
N LEU A 353 0.88 14.53 7.60
CA LEU A 353 0.85 15.86 6.97
C LEU A 353 2.15 16.64 7.19
N ASN A 354 2.76 16.54 8.37
CA ASN A 354 4.07 17.14 8.61
C ASN A 354 5.15 16.52 7.70
N HIS A 355 5.09 15.20 7.48
CA HIS A 355 6.00 14.53 6.55
C HIS A 355 5.78 15.02 5.11
N LYS A 356 4.54 15.03 4.62
CA LYS A 356 4.21 15.56 3.28
C LYS A 356 4.67 16.99 3.09
N ARG A 357 4.47 17.85 4.10
CA ARG A 357 4.94 19.24 4.06
C ARG A 357 6.47 19.32 3.96
N ALA A 358 7.20 18.50 4.72
CA ALA A 358 8.65 18.44 4.65
C ALA A 358 9.15 17.85 3.32
N GLU A 359 8.40 16.92 2.72
CA GLU A 359 8.69 16.39 1.39
C GLU A 359 8.52 17.47 0.30
N ILE A 360 7.45 18.25 0.32
CA ILE A 360 7.25 19.38 -0.60
C ILE A 360 8.37 20.41 -0.44
N HIS A 361 8.76 20.71 0.80
CA HIS A 361 9.87 21.63 1.07
C HIS A 361 11.20 21.10 0.49
N ARG A 362 11.52 19.82 0.70
CA ARG A 362 12.71 19.19 0.12
C ARG A 362 12.69 19.22 -1.40
N LYS A 363 11.55 18.89 -2.02
CA LYS A 363 11.38 18.99 -3.48
C LYS A 363 11.64 20.41 -3.97
N MET A 364 11.22 21.44 -3.21
CA MET A 364 11.46 22.83 -3.55
C MET A 364 12.95 23.23 -3.44
N GLU A 365 13.67 22.69 -2.47
CA GLU A 365 15.11 22.92 -2.27
C GLU A 365 15.99 22.18 -3.29
N ASP A 366 15.60 20.95 -3.65
CA ASP A 366 16.36 20.06 -4.54
C ASP A 366 16.16 20.34 -6.05
N LEU A 367 15.34 21.34 -6.40
CA LEU A 367 15.08 21.72 -7.80
C LEU A 367 16.37 22.22 -8.50
N PRO A 368 16.79 21.59 -9.63
CA PRO A 368 17.95 22.05 -10.38
C PRO A 368 17.67 23.43 -10.98
N GLU A 369 18.70 24.27 -11.12
CA GLU A 369 18.56 25.65 -11.62
C GLU A 369 17.89 25.77 -12.99
N GLN A 370 17.94 24.69 -13.79
CA GLN A 370 17.33 24.58 -15.12
C GLN A 370 15.84 24.20 -15.09
N GLU A 371 15.35 23.55 -14.02
CA GLU A 371 13.94 23.17 -13.80
C GLU A 371 13.21 24.14 -12.87
N LYS A 372 13.84 25.27 -12.50
CA LYS A 372 13.18 26.43 -11.89
C LYS A 372 12.29 27.16 -12.91
N ASN A 373 11.48 26.40 -13.65
CA ASN A 373 10.33 26.97 -14.35
C ASN A 373 9.39 27.51 -13.28
N ILE A 374 8.99 28.78 -13.45
CA ILE A 374 8.12 29.49 -12.51
C ILE A 374 6.88 28.65 -12.19
N ASP A 375 6.34 27.96 -13.20
CA ASP A 375 5.14 27.11 -13.08
C ASP A 375 5.32 25.93 -12.11
N VAL A 376 6.47 25.26 -12.09
CA VAL A 376 6.72 24.11 -11.19
C VAL A 376 6.86 24.56 -9.74
N VAL A 377 7.50 25.72 -9.53
CA VAL A 377 7.63 26.31 -8.19
C VAL A 377 6.26 26.78 -7.69
N ASP A 378 5.46 27.42 -8.54
CA ASP A 378 4.10 27.84 -8.21
C ASP A 378 3.20 26.64 -7.85
N GLU A 379 3.29 25.53 -8.58
CA GLU A 379 2.57 24.29 -8.25
C GLU A 379 2.97 23.72 -6.89
N LEU A 380 4.27 23.69 -6.56
CA LEU A 380 4.75 23.23 -5.25
C LEU A 380 4.34 24.19 -4.13
N GLU A 381 4.33 25.50 -4.37
CA GLU A 381 3.81 26.48 -3.40
C GLU A 381 2.32 26.25 -3.13
N ILE A 382 1.52 26.01 -4.16
CA ILE A 382 0.09 25.70 -4.04
C ILE A 382 -0.11 24.43 -3.20
N GLN A 383 0.59 23.35 -3.53
CA GLN A 383 0.53 22.10 -2.75
C GLN A 383 0.95 22.30 -1.29
N TYR A 384 1.97 23.13 -1.04
CA TYR A 384 2.40 23.46 0.31
C TYR A 384 1.28 24.15 1.10
N TYR A 385 0.60 25.13 0.50
CA TYR A 385 -0.54 25.79 1.14
C TYR A 385 -1.70 24.84 1.40
N GLU A 386 -2.04 23.95 0.47
CA GLU A 386 -3.08 22.93 0.65
C GLU A 386 -2.79 22.03 1.85
N VAL A 387 -1.58 21.45 1.90
CA VAL A 387 -1.16 20.61 3.03
C VAL A 387 -1.14 21.40 4.35
N GLN A 388 -0.73 22.67 4.32
CA GLN A 388 -0.73 23.53 5.50
C GLN A 388 -2.16 23.83 6.01
N LEU A 389 -3.12 24.02 5.11
CA LEU A 389 -4.53 24.21 5.45
C LEU A 389 -5.12 22.94 6.07
N GLU A 390 -4.88 21.78 5.47
CA GLU A 390 -5.27 20.48 6.05
C GLU A 390 -4.66 20.27 7.44
N LEU A 391 -3.40 20.65 7.62
CA LEU A 391 -2.71 20.55 8.90
C LEU A 391 -3.34 21.46 9.97
N TYR A 392 -3.82 22.65 9.60
CA TYR A 392 -4.58 23.50 10.52
C TYR A 392 -5.95 22.90 10.89
N GLU A 393 -6.63 22.26 9.95
CA GLU A 393 -7.90 21.56 10.22
C GLU A 393 -7.69 20.40 11.19
N VAL A 394 -6.67 19.57 10.96
CA VAL A 394 -6.31 18.47 11.87
C VAL A 394 -5.93 19.00 13.25
N LYS A 395 -5.12 20.07 13.34
CA LYS A 395 -4.79 20.70 14.63
C LYS A 395 -6.02 21.27 15.34
N PHE A 396 -7.00 21.77 14.60
CA PHE A 396 -8.24 22.26 15.20
C PHE A 396 -9.05 21.11 15.81
N GLU A 397 -9.15 19.98 15.12
CA GLU A 397 -9.79 18.78 15.65
C GLU A 397 -9.03 18.21 16.85
N ILE A 398 -7.69 18.19 16.84
CA ILE A 398 -6.88 17.82 18.03
C ILE A 398 -7.29 18.68 19.24
N LEU A 399 -7.27 20.00 19.10
CA LEU A 399 -7.59 20.92 20.19
C LEU A 399 -9.05 20.76 20.66
N LYS A 400 -9.98 20.48 19.74
CA LYS A 400 -11.39 20.23 20.06
C LYS A 400 -11.56 18.96 20.90
N TYR A 401 -10.91 17.85 20.54
CA TYR A 401 -11.01 16.61 21.31
C TYR A 401 -10.25 16.70 22.64
N GLU A 402 -9.11 17.40 22.70
CA GLU A 402 -8.43 17.71 23.97
C GLU A 402 -9.34 18.52 24.91
N GLU A 403 -10.06 19.50 24.38
CA GLU A 403 -11.05 20.28 25.15
C GLU A 403 -12.21 19.40 25.65
N ILE A 404 -12.79 18.54 24.81
CA ILE A 404 -13.86 17.61 25.20
C ILE A 404 -13.41 16.69 26.34
N LEU A 405 -12.17 16.17 26.28
CA LEU A 405 -11.63 15.33 27.34
C LEU A 405 -11.46 16.10 28.66
N LEU A 406 -10.97 17.34 28.59
CA LEU A 406 -10.85 18.21 29.77
C LEU A 406 -12.21 18.58 30.37
N ILE A 407 -13.20 18.90 29.52
CA ILE A 407 -14.57 19.20 29.97
C ILE A 407 -15.16 17.99 30.69
N THR A 408 -14.99 16.79 30.11
CA THR A 408 -15.47 15.55 30.74
C THR A 408 -14.83 15.32 32.11
N GLN A 409 -13.52 15.57 32.24
CA GLN A 409 -12.81 15.51 33.53
C GLN A 409 -13.32 16.57 34.52
N LEU A 410 -13.50 17.81 34.06
CA LEU A 410 -14.05 18.90 34.86
C LEU A 410 -15.44 18.56 35.39
N ASP A 411 -16.32 18.03 34.55
CA ASP A 411 -17.67 17.64 34.95
C ASP A 411 -17.63 16.50 35.98
N SER A 412 -16.72 15.54 35.85
CA SER A 412 -16.54 14.47 36.85
C SER A 412 -16.07 14.99 38.21
N ILE A 413 -15.11 15.92 38.25
CA ILE A 413 -14.61 16.49 39.51
C ILE A 413 -15.66 17.41 40.13
N LYS A 414 -16.40 18.18 39.33
CA LYS A 414 -17.52 19.01 39.82
C LYS A 414 -18.64 18.17 40.44
N ARG A 415 -18.97 17.01 39.85
CA ARG A 415 -19.90 16.05 40.46
C ARG A 415 -19.35 15.53 41.79
N LEU A 416 -18.07 15.12 41.83
CA LEU A 416 -17.45 14.63 43.07
C LEU A 416 -17.41 15.68 44.19
N ILE A 417 -17.11 16.94 43.86
CA ILE A 417 -17.18 18.05 44.82
C ILE A 417 -18.60 18.17 45.37
N LYS A 418 -19.60 18.18 44.49
CA LYS A 418 -21.00 18.28 44.86
C LYS A 418 -21.44 17.12 45.76
N ASP A 419 -21.08 15.88 45.40
CA ASP A 419 -21.42 14.68 46.16
C ASP A 419 -20.81 14.72 47.58
N LYS A 420 -19.59 15.28 47.71
CA LYS A 420 -18.90 15.47 49.00
C LYS A 420 -19.47 16.64 49.81
N GLU A 421 -19.93 17.69 49.16
CA GLU A 421 -20.61 18.82 49.81
C GLU A 421 -22.03 18.45 50.29
N GLU A 422 -22.70 17.55 49.57
CA GLU A 422 -24.03 17.03 49.88
C GLU A 422 -23.98 15.77 50.79
N GLU A 423 -22.79 15.34 51.23
CA GLU A 423 -22.60 14.21 52.15
C GLU A 423 -23.18 14.54 53.53
N VAL A 424 -24.38 14.02 53.80
CA VAL A 424 -25.07 14.22 55.09
C VAL A 424 -24.43 13.33 56.17
N VAL A 425 -23.67 13.94 57.07
CA VAL A 425 -23.11 13.24 58.25
C VAL A 425 -24.19 13.11 59.32
N TYR A 426 -24.65 11.89 59.59
CA TYR A 426 -25.55 11.60 60.70
C TYR A 426 -24.73 11.39 61.97
N TYR A 427 -24.91 12.25 62.96
CA TYR A 427 -24.30 12.08 64.28
C TYR A 427 -25.24 11.28 65.18
N ASP A 428 -24.73 10.23 65.81
CA ASP A 428 -25.47 9.49 66.84
C ASP A 428 -25.68 10.40 68.07
N PRO A 429 -26.87 10.42 68.71
CA PRO A 429 -27.08 11.23 69.90
C PRO A 429 -26.15 10.78 71.02
N CYS A 430 -25.23 11.65 71.47
CA CYS A 430 -24.37 11.35 72.62
C CYS A 430 -25.21 11.38 73.91
N GLU A 431 -25.10 10.35 74.74
CA GLU A 431 -25.87 10.24 75.99
C GLU A 431 -25.15 10.94 77.16
N SER A 432 -23.84 11.23 77.03
CA SER A 432 -23.04 11.88 78.08
C SER A 432 -22.11 13.01 77.56
N PRO A 433 -21.79 14.03 78.39
CA PRO A 433 -20.85 15.10 78.02
C PRO A 433 -19.41 14.61 77.82
N GLU A 434 -19.07 13.44 78.36
CA GLU A 434 -17.74 12.82 78.32
C GLU A 434 -17.47 12.14 76.96
N GLU A 435 -18.52 11.60 76.32
CA GLU A 435 -18.48 11.06 74.94
C GLU A 435 -18.16 12.13 73.89
N LEU A 436 -18.68 13.35 74.07
CA LEU A 436 -18.37 14.53 73.24
C LEU A 436 -16.88 14.91 73.28
N GLY A 437 -16.24 14.76 74.45
CA GLY A 437 -14.81 15.00 74.63
C GLY A 437 -13.94 13.92 73.99
N ALA A 438 -14.40 12.66 74.00
CA ALA A 438 -13.70 11.54 73.38
C ALA A 438 -13.71 11.57 71.84
N LEU A 439 -14.77 12.12 71.23
CA LEU A 439 -14.89 12.28 69.77
C LEU A 439 -13.98 13.38 69.18
N ALA A 440 -13.59 14.38 69.98
CA ALA A 440 -12.72 15.48 69.52
C ALA A 440 -11.29 15.04 69.17
N GLY A 441 -10.85 13.85 69.61
CA GLY A 441 -9.51 13.30 69.35
C GLY A 441 -9.43 12.27 68.22
N VAL A 442 -10.55 11.88 67.62
CA VAL A 442 -10.58 10.86 66.55
C VAL A 442 -10.34 11.52 65.19
N ALA A 443 -9.35 11.00 64.45
CA ALA A 443 -9.04 11.40 63.08
C ALA A 443 -10.23 11.08 62.15
N GLY A 444 -11.13 12.05 62.01
CA GLY A 444 -12.35 11.97 61.17
C GLY A 444 -13.24 13.21 61.26
N LEU A 445 -12.71 14.35 61.72
CA LEU A 445 -13.45 15.60 61.89
C LEU A 445 -13.74 16.29 60.53
N PRO A 446 -14.74 17.20 60.45
CA PRO A 446 -15.12 17.95 59.24
C PRO A 446 -13.98 18.69 58.51
N GLY A 447 -12.83 18.87 59.17
CA GLY A 447 -11.62 19.46 58.61
C GLY A 447 -11.00 18.65 57.46
N ASP A 448 -11.09 17.32 57.48
CA ASP A 448 -10.53 16.45 56.43
C ASP A 448 -11.37 16.49 55.15
N GLN A 449 -12.71 16.42 55.27
CA GLN A 449 -13.61 16.62 54.12
C GLN A 449 -13.44 18.02 53.49
N SER A 450 -13.23 19.05 54.31
CA SER A 450 -12.91 20.40 53.84
C SER A 450 -11.57 20.46 53.09
N ALA A 451 -10.57 19.67 53.50
CA ALA A 451 -9.27 19.60 52.83
C ALA A 451 -9.36 18.89 51.48
N GLU A 452 -10.11 17.78 51.39
CA GLU A 452 -10.37 17.05 50.14
C GLU A 452 -11.08 17.95 49.11
N VAL A 453 -12.17 18.62 49.51
CA VAL A 453 -12.92 19.54 48.64
C VAL A 453 -12.05 20.70 48.16
N LYS A 454 -11.16 21.24 49.02
CA LYS A 454 -10.19 22.27 48.63
C LYS A 454 -9.18 21.76 47.60
N GLU A 455 -8.70 20.53 47.73
CA GLU A 455 -7.79 19.96 46.71
C GLU A 455 -8.53 19.73 45.40
N LEU A 456 -9.73 19.13 45.41
CA LEU A 456 -10.57 18.97 44.21
C LEU A 456 -10.85 20.31 43.52
N SER A 457 -11.14 21.36 44.29
CA SER A 457 -11.32 22.72 43.78
C SER A 457 -10.06 23.29 43.13
N ARG A 458 -8.88 23.02 43.71
CA ARG A 458 -7.59 23.36 43.08
C ARG A 458 -7.40 22.60 41.77
N GLN A 459 -7.76 21.31 41.72
CA GLN A 459 -7.67 20.52 40.48
C GLN A 459 -8.59 21.09 39.39
N CYS A 460 -9.83 21.44 39.73
CA CYS A 460 -10.75 22.15 38.85
C CYS A 460 -10.14 23.44 38.30
N GLY A 461 -9.54 24.27 39.15
CA GLY A 461 -8.84 25.49 38.73
C GLY A 461 -7.69 25.22 37.74
N ARG A 462 -6.91 24.16 37.96
CA ARG A 462 -5.83 23.74 37.05
C ARG A 462 -6.37 23.34 35.67
N LEU A 463 -7.42 22.51 35.64
CA LEU A 463 -8.06 22.05 34.40
C LEU A 463 -8.76 23.20 33.65
N GLU A 464 -9.43 24.12 34.34
CA GLU A 464 -10.02 25.33 33.75
C GLU A 464 -8.95 26.25 33.14
N SER A 465 -7.81 26.43 33.81
CA SER A 465 -6.66 27.14 33.25
C SER A 465 -6.12 26.46 31.99
N GLN A 466 -6.06 25.12 31.97
CA GLN A 466 -5.67 24.37 30.79
C GLN A 466 -6.67 24.52 29.65
N ARG A 467 -7.98 24.48 29.93
CA ARG A 467 -9.04 24.75 28.96
C ARG A 467 -8.90 26.15 28.37
N GLY A 468 -8.67 27.17 29.20
CA GLY A 468 -8.41 28.54 28.75
C GLY A 468 -7.20 28.65 27.82
N ARG A 469 -6.12 27.89 28.09
CA ARG A 469 -4.95 27.80 27.20
C ARG A 469 -5.29 27.17 25.84
N ILE A 470 -6.15 26.15 25.81
CA ILE A 470 -6.63 25.53 24.56
C ILE A 470 -7.48 26.54 23.77
N CYS A 471 -8.41 27.26 24.43
CA CYS A 471 -9.22 28.29 23.78
C CYS A 471 -8.35 29.37 23.11
N ALA A 472 -7.31 29.85 23.80
CA ALA A 472 -6.35 30.81 23.25
C ALA A 472 -5.55 30.22 22.07
N ARG A 473 -5.15 28.95 22.13
CA ARG A 473 -4.50 28.24 21.01
C ARG A 473 -5.44 28.13 19.81
N ARG A 474 -6.72 27.77 20.01
CA ARG A 474 -7.74 27.69 18.94
C ARG A 474 -7.94 29.05 18.27
N ALA A 475 -8.04 30.13 19.04
CA ALA A 475 -8.17 31.48 18.49
C ALA A 475 -6.96 31.88 17.63
N ARG A 476 -5.73 31.65 18.12
CA ARG A 476 -4.50 31.89 17.34
C ARG A 476 -4.44 31.04 16.07
N LEU A 477 -4.89 29.79 16.15
CA LEU A 477 -4.90 28.87 15.02
C LEU A 477 -5.88 29.33 13.93
N ARG A 478 -7.09 29.80 14.30
CA ARG A 478 -8.06 30.38 13.36
C ARG A 478 -7.46 31.56 12.60
N ASN A 479 -6.86 32.52 13.30
CA ASN A 479 -6.23 33.68 12.65
C ASN A 479 -5.14 33.27 11.66
N ARG A 480 -4.31 32.27 12.00
CA ARG A 480 -3.28 31.74 11.10
C ARG A 480 -3.87 31.00 9.91
N GLN A 481 -4.97 30.26 10.11
CA GLN A 481 -5.67 29.56 9.05
C GLN A 481 -6.29 30.56 8.07
N ASP A 482 -6.92 31.63 8.55
CA ASP A 482 -7.52 32.66 7.70
C ASP A 482 -6.44 33.39 6.87
N GLN A 483 -5.31 33.74 7.48
CA GLN A 483 -4.16 34.29 6.76
C GLN A 483 -3.62 33.35 5.69
N CYS A 484 -3.53 32.05 6.00
CA CYS A 484 -3.07 31.03 5.07
C CYS A 484 -4.06 30.84 3.91
N ARG A 485 -5.36 30.88 4.18
CA ARG A 485 -6.41 30.82 3.15
C ARG A 485 -6.34 32.01 2.20
N GLU A 486 -6.14 33.20 2.73
CA GLU A 486 -6.02 34.40 1.90
C GLU A 486 -4.76 34.34 1.02
N ASN A 487 -3.61 33.98 1.59
CA ASN A 487 -2.36 33.81 0.82
C ASN A 487 -2.49 32.73 -0.27
N HIS A 488 -3.11 31.60 0.05
CA HIS A 488 -3.37 30.54 -0.92
C HIS A 488 -4.27 31.02 -2.07
N ARG A 489 -5.34 31.77 -1.75
CA ARG A 489 -6.23 32.35 -2.74
C ARG A 489 -5.51 33.34 -3.66
N LEU A 490 -4.67 34.21 -3.09
CA LEU A 490 -3.86 35.15 -3.87
C LEU A 490 -2.90 34.40 -4.81
N ARG A 491 -2.28 33.31 -4.35
CA ARG A 491 -1.40 32.49 -5.16
C ARG A 491 -2.11 31.80 -6.32
N LEU A 492 -3.30 31.26 -6.08
CA LEU A 492 -4.14 30.71 -7.16
C LEU A 492 -4.50 31.76 -8.21
N GLN A 493 -4.85 32.98 -7.78
CA GLN A 493 -5.15 34.09 -8.69
C GLN A 493 -3.93 34.48 -9.55
N LEU A 494 -2.75 34.57 -8.93
CA LEU A 494 -1.51 34.87 -9.65
C LEU A 494 -1.16 33.79 -10.67
N ALA A 495 -1.33 32.50 -10.32
CA ALA A 495 -1.11 31.39 -11.24
C ALA A 495 -2.11 31.38 -12.40
N GLU A 496 -3.39 31.69 -12.15
CA GLU A 496 -4.36 31.84 -13.23
C GLU A 496 -4.03 33.00 -14.17
N GLU A 497 -3.59 34.13 -13.60
CA GLU A 497 -3.19 35.29 -14.38
C GLU A 497 -1.95 34.98 -15.22
N SER A 498 -0.92 34.35 -14.67
CA SER A 498 0.29 33.98 -15.42
C SER A 498 -0.07 33.07 -16.61
N VAL A 499 -0.93 32.08 -16.39
CA VAL A 499 -1.45 31.19 -17.44
C VAL A 499 -2.23 31.97 -18.51
N LYS A 500 -3.09 32.92 -18.12
CA LYS A 500 -3.82 33.78 -19.08
C LYS A 500 -2.86 34.63 -19.93
N HIS A 501 -1.85 35.22 -19.31
CA HIS A 501 -0.83 36.02 -20.00
C HIS A 501 0.00 35.16 -20.97
N PHE A 502 0.38 33.95 -20.55
CA PHE A 502 1.08 32.99 -21.39
C PHE A 502 0.25 32.62 -22.64
N HIS A 503 -1.03 32.29 -22.47
CA HIS A 503 -1.92 31.98 -23.59
C HIS A 503 -2.11 33.17 -24.55
N GLN A 504 -2.17 34.40 -24.03
CA GLN A 504 -2.25 35.59 -24.87
C GLN A 504 -0.98 35.80 -25.69
N HIS A 505 0.19 35.70 -25.06
CA HIS A 505 1.48 35.79 -25.75
C HIS A 505 1.64 34.69 -26.80
N HIS A 506 1.31 33.45 -26.44
CA HIS A 506 1.35 32.31 -27.35
C HIS A 506 0.41 32.51 -28.55
N ARG A 507 -0.83 32.97 -28.32
CA ARG A 507 -1.78 33.27 -29.40
C ARG A 507 -1.25 34.36 -30.34
N ILE A 508 -0.59 35.39 -29.82
CA ILE A 508 0.04 36.44 -30.64
C ILE A 508 1.20 35.86 -31.45
N GLN A 509 2.04 35.01 -30.84
CA GLN A 509 3.14 34.34 -31.51
C GLN A 509 2.66 33.46 -32.66
N VAL A 510 1.67 32.59 -32.40
CA VAL A 510 1.05 31.74 -33.44
C VAL A 510 0.49 32.57 -34.59
N LYS A 511 -0.16 33.71 -34.31
CA LYS A 511 -0.63 34.63 -35.37
C LYS A 511 0.53 35.21 -36.18
N ARG A 512 1.62 35.64 -35.52
CA ARG A 512 2.80 36.17 -36.20
C ARG A 512 3.46 35.11 -37.08
N ASP A 513 3.55 33.88 -36.62
CA ASP A 513 4.18 32.81 -37.39
C ASP A 513 3.31 32.40 -38.58
N LYS A 514 1.98 32.36 -38.44
CA LYS A 514 1.06 32.22 -39.58
C LYS A 514 1.21 33.34 -40.62
N MET A 515 1.34 34.59 -40.18
CA MET A 515 1.58 35.71 -41.09
C MET A 515 2.91 35.57 -41.85
N LYS A 516 3.98 35.14 -41.16
CA LYS A 516 5.28 34.86 -41.81
C LYS A 516 5.16 33.73 -42.84
N GLU A 517 4.44 32.65 -42.53
CA GLU A 517 4.19 31.56 -43.48
C GLU A 517 3.40 32.03 -44.71
N GLU A 518 2.37 32.85 -44.52
CA GLU A 518 1.60 33.43 -45.63
C GLU A 518 2.45 34.37 -46.51
N GLU A 519 3.31 35.18 -45.89
CA GLU A 519 4.26 36.02 -46.62
C GLU A 519 5.29 35.19 -47.42
N GLN A 520 5.77 34.08 -46.86
CA GLN A 520 6.65 33.15 -47.57
C GLN A 520 5.94 32.54 -48.79
N LYS A 521 4.71 32.04 -48.61
CA LYS A 521 3.88 31.53 -49.72
C LYS A 521 3.65 32.58 -50.81
N LYS A 522 3.38 33.85 -50.43
CA LYS A 522 3.25 34.96 -51.39
C LYS A 522 4.55 35.21 -52.14
N LYS A 523 5.70 35.24 -51.46
CA LYS A 523 7.03 35.41 -52.09
C LYS A 523 7.32 34.27 -53.07
N GLU A 524 7.01 33.04 -52.69
CA GLU A 524 7.16 31.85 -53.55
C GLU A 524 6.26 31.96 -54.79
N TRP A 525 5.00 32.35 -54.63
CA TRP A 525 4.07 32.56 -55.74
C TRP A 525 4.55 33.65 -56.71
N ILE A 526 4.99 34.81 -56.20
CA ILE A 526 5.56 35.89 -57.03
C ILE A 526 6.78 35.38 -57.80
N ASN A 527 7.64 34.59 -57.16
CA ASN A 527 8.83 34.04 -57.81
C ASN A 527 8.45 33.02 -58.92
N GLN A 528 7.42 32.21 -58.70
CA GLN A 528 6.89 31.31 -59.72
C GLN A 528 6.32 32.07 -60.94
N GLU A 529 5.54 33.13 -60.72
CA GLU A 529 5.02 33.96 -61.81
C GLU A 529 6.13 34.71 -62.56
N ARG A 530 7.15 35.22 -61.85
CA ARG A 530 8.35 35.80 -62.48
C ARG A 530 9.07 34.78 -63.36
N LYS A 531 9.23 33.55 -62.90
CA LYS A 531 9.84 32.46 -63.69
C LYS A 531 9.03 32.15 -64.95
N LYS A 532 7.71 32.06 -64.85
CA LYS A 532 6.83 31.86 -66.03
C LYS A 532 6.94 33.01 -67.02
N THR A 533 6.96 34.25 -66.55
CA THR A 533 7.14 35.43 -67.41
C THR A 533 8.50 35.44 -68.09
N LEU A 534 9.58 35.12 -67.35
CA LEU A 534 10.92 34.98 -67.95
C LEU A 534 10.98 33.86 -69.00
N GLN A 535 10.29 32.74 -68.76
CA GLN A 535 10.18 31.65 -69.74
C GLN A 535 9.43 32.10 -71.01
N ARG A 536 8.31 32.82 -70.86
CA ARG A 536 7.57 33.39 -71.99
C ARG A 536 8.41 34.38 -72.80
N LEU A 537 9.17 35.26 -72.13
CA LEU A 537 10.08 36.20 -72.79
C LEU A 537 11.24 35.50 -73.51
N ARG A 538 11.76 34.40 -72.96
CA ARG A 538 12.78 33.57 -73.63
C ARG A 538 12.21 32.92 -74.89
N ALA A 539 11.03 32.30 -74.80
CA ALA A 539 10.36 31.69 -75.95
C ALA A 539 10.09 32.73 -77.06
N PHE A 540 9.59 33.92 -76.70
CA PHE A 540 9.35 35.00 -77.67
C PHE A 540 10.64 35.48 -78.36
N LYS A 541 11.75 35.55 -77.62
CA LYS A 541 13.07 35.92 -78.18
C LYS A 541 13.61 34.82 -79.11
N GLU A 542 13.37 33.56 -78.81
CA GLU A 542 13.74 32.43 -79.67
C GLU A 542 12.92 32.39 -80.97
N GLU A 543 11.63 32.77 -80.93
CA GLU A 543 10.77 32.90 -82.11
C GLU A 543 11.11 34.12 -82.99
N SER A 544 11.66 35.20 -82.41
CA SER A 544 12.03 36.42 -83.16
C SER A 544 13.39 36.35 -83.86
N ILE A 545 14.11 35.23 -83.74
CA ILE A 545 15.44 34.99 -84.35
C ILE A 545 15.33 34.06 -85.59
N TRP A 546 14.12 33.63 -85.93
CA TRP A 546 13.77 32.99 -87.20
C TRP A 546 13.03 33.98 -88.10
#